data_AF-A0A2M8L720-F1
#
_entry.id   AF-A0A2M8L720-F1
#
_cell.length_a   1.000
_cell.length_b   1.000
_cell.length_c   1.000
_cell.angle_alpha   90.00
_cell.angle_beta   90.00
_cell.angle_gamma   90.00
#
_symmetry.space_group_name_H-M   'P 1'
#
loop_
_entity.id
_entity.type
_entity.pdbx_description
1 polymer ?
#
loop_
_entity_poly.entity_id
_entity_poly.type
_entity_poly.pdbx_seq_one_letter_code
_entity_poly.pdbx_strand_id
1 'polypeptide(L)'
;MKVNWLDLNPLAAGDWLYLFEETIRSFSFWPERWGYHYSGMGGPNYASGLVYFFTTTAKLFNSLGASWPLIERLVWFGPIFGLTLFSSFFLAKQLFTGKSLFYWLTPVLYFFNTYFLLLIDGGQLGVAFGYSLAPLILGFLVSLPKNHRWPRRLMIGLAFGLQILLEPRIFLLTLGTVLGYFILVAGAKKVYGLLLFWPLLLALTVNLFWLWPALTVKGGALPPDYGTAGWIGFLSFANFSGTLSLLHPNWPENIFGKTYLLRPEFLVLPVLAFSSLLFINYSRVSDLPAGKAGLTSLKAGKLNNSLINNKVILHFNLLALLGAFLAKGSNPPFGWIYLWLFDYLPGMKLFRDPTKFYFLVALSYSILIPHSLAKIYQLFFTKELIKK
;
A
#
# COMPACT_ATOMS: atom_id res chain seq x y z
N MET A 1 3.64 12.71 22.65
CA MET A 1 2.23 13.08 22.92
C MET A 1 1.52 11.83 23.43
N LYS A 2 0.82 11.85 24.56
CA LYS A 2 -0.06 10.73 24.94
C LYS A 2 -1.32 10.84 24.07
N VAL A 3 -1.41 10.03 23.02
CA VAL A 3 -2.59 10.00 22.14
C VAL A 3 -3.71 9.31 22.91
N ASN A 4 -4.67 10.09 23.40
CA ASN A 4 -5.86 9.55 24.04
C ASN A 4 -7.01 9.59 23.04
N TRP A 5 -7.36 8.42 22.51
CA TRP A 5 -8.41 8.28 21.50
C TRP A 5 -9.79 8.75 21.94
N LEU A 6 -10.02 8.79 23.26
CA LEU A 6 -11.30 9.11 23.87
C LEU A 6 -11.46 10.57 24.25
N ASP A 7 -10.37 11.34 24.32
CA ASP A 7 -10.49 12.79 24.43
C ASP A 7 -10.72 13.41 23.04
N LEU A 8 -11.19 14.66 23.00
CA LEU A 8 -11.39 15.40 21.75
C LEU A 8 -10.13 16.20 21.36
N ASN A 9 -8.94 15.79 21.83
CA ASN A 9 -7.70 16.43 21.41
C ASN A 9 -7.28 15.95 20.01
N PRO A 10 -6.45 16.71 19.29
CA PRO A 10 -5.92 16.29 18.00
C PRO A 10 -5.14 14.98 18.12
N LEU A 11 -5.40 14.02 17.22
CA LEU A 11 -4.75 12.70 17.24
C LEU A 11 -3.39 12.66 16.55
N ALA A 12 -3.13 13.58 15.62
CA ALA A 12 -1.88 13.68 14.89
C ALA A 12 -1.43 15.14 14.76
N ALA A 13 -0.17 15.31 14.38
CA ALA A 13 0.43 16.60 14.04
C ALA A 13 1.22 16.46 12.71
N GLY A 14 1.96 17.49 12.32
CA GLY A 14 2.70 17.51 11.05
C GLY A 14 1.82 17.99 9.91
N ASP A 15 1.58 17.12 8.91
CA ASP A 15 0.80 17.47 7.72
C ASP A 15 -0.72 17.56 8.02
N TRP A 16 -1.15 17.18 9.22
CA TRP A 16 -2.54 17.23 9.67
C TRP A 16 -2.73 18.28 10.77
N LEU A 17 -3.30 19.42 10.41
CA LEU A 17 -3.49 20.56 11.32
C LEU A 17 -4.86 20.52 11.99
N TYR A 18 -4.94 21.08 13.20
CA TYR A 18 -6.22 21.37 13.84
C TYR A 18 -6.95 22.48 13.10
N LEU A 19 -8.25 22.29 12.85
CA LEU A 19 -9.09 23.30 12.22
C LEU A 19 -10.12 23.87 13.19
N PHE A 20 -10.16 25.20 13.28
CA PHE A 20 -11.22 25.92 13.97
C PHE A 20 -12.51 25.90 13.14
N GLU A 21 -13.66 26.00 13.80
CA GLU A 21 -14.97 25.95 13.14
C GLU A 21 -15.13 27.04 12.09
N GLU A 22 -14.64 28.24 12.37
CA GLU A 22 -14.65 29.39 11.46
C GLU A 22 -13.92 29.07 10.16
N THR A 23 -12.81 28.32 10.25
CA THR A 23 -12.04 27.87 9.09
C THR A 23 -12.86 26.88 8.27
N ILE A 24 -13.50 25.90 8.92
CA ILE A 24 -14.31 24.89 8.23
C ILE A 24 -15.54 25.51 7.57
N ARG A 25 -16.20 26.46 8.23
CA ARG A 25 -17.35 27.20 7.68
C ARG A 25 -16.97 28.01 6.44
N SER A 26 -15.72 28.48 6.36
CA SER A 26 -15.20 29.21 5.20
C SER A 26 -14.90 28.31 3.99
N PHE A 27 -14.79 26.99 4.16
CA PHE A 27 -14.56 26.08 3.04
C PHE A 27 -15.71 26.11 2.04
N SER A 28 -15.47 25.60 0.84
CA SER A 28 -16.48 25.44 -0.20
C SER A 28 -16.89 23.99 -0.37
N PHE A 29 -18.15 23.79 -0.79
CA PHE A 29 -18.62 22.47 -1.23
C PHE A 29 -18.10 22.13 -2.62
N TRP A 30 -17.75 23.16 -3.41
CA TRP A 30 -17.39 23.04 -4.81
C TRP A 30 -15.88 23.25 -4.99
N PRO A 31 -15.28 22.65 -6.03
CA PRO A 31 -13.90 22.94 -6.38
C PRO A 31 -13.70 24.43 -6.71
N GLU A 32 -12.82 25.09 -5.97
CA GLU A 32 -12.49 26.51 -6.17
C GLU A 32 -11.14 26.67 -6.87
N ARG A 33 -11.05 27.59 -7.82
CA ARG A 33 -9.79 27.90 -8.53
C ARG A 33 -8.90 28.88 -7.76
N TRP A 34 -9.45 29.59 -6.79
CA TRP A 34 -8.75 30.53 -5.92
C TRP A 34 -9.19 30.26 -4.50
N GLY A 35 -8.24 30.13 -3.58
CA GLY A 35 -8.55 29.79 -2.19
C GLY A 35 -7.62 30.52 -1.23
N TYR A 36 -8.16 30.86 -0.07
CA TYR A 36 -7.42 31.55 1.01
C TYR A 36 -6.84 30.57 2.03
N HIS A 37 -7.29 29.31 2.01
CA HIS A 37 -7.08 28.36 3.10
C HIS A 37 -5.64 27.87 3.28
N TYR A 38 -4.79 27.94 2.23
CA TYR A 38 -3.42 27.42 2.26
C TYR A 38 -2.35 28.45 1.88
N SER A 39 -2.74 29.66 1.50
CA SER A 39 -1.85 30.63 0.83
C SER A 39 -1.83 32.02 1.47
N GLY A 40 -2.24 32.16 2.73
CA GLY A 40 -2.26 33.46 3.44
C GLY A 40 -3.22 34.45 2.77
N MET A 41 -2.69 35.33 1.91
CA MET A 41 -3.47 36.34 1.16
C MET A 41 -4.32 35.76 0.01
N GLY A 42 -4.33 34.43 -0.12
CA GLY A 42 -5.00 33.73 -1.21
C GLY A 42 -4.08 33.49 -2.38
N GLY A 43 -4.35 32.39 -3.06
CA GLY A 43 -3.59 32.00 -4.23
C GLY A 43 -4.43 31.13 -5.15
N PRO A 44 -3.92 30.90 -6.37
CA PRO A 44 -4.55 29.95 -7.25
C PRO A 44 -4.54 28.57 -6.57
N ASN A 45 -5.73 28.03 -6.40
CA ASN A 45 -5.94 26.75 -5.78
C ASN A 45 -5.88 25.68 -6.87
N TYR A 46 -4.67 25.23 -7.19
CA TYR A 46 -4.44 24.10 -8.08
C TYR A 46 -4.73 22.76 -7.36
N ALA A 47 -5.63 22.78 -6.38
CA ALA A 47 -5.84 21.74 -5.38
C ALA A 47 -5.87 20.35 -6.02
N SER A 48 -4.97 19.50 -5.53
CA SER A 48 -5.01 18.06 -5.71
C SER A 48 -6.36 17.51 -5.23
N GLY A 49 -6.81 16.40 -5.82
CA GLY A 49 -8.04 15.70 -5.40
C GLY A 49 -8.22 15.56 -3.88
N LEU A 50 -7.12 15.35 -3.15
CA LEU A 50 -7.09 15.21 -1.69
C LEU A 50 -7.64 16.44 -0.97
N VAL A 51 -7.27 17.64 -1.43
CA VAL A 51 -7.69 18.91 -0.80
C VAL A 51 -9.20 19.08 -0.94
N TYR A 52 -9.77 18.74 -2.11
CA TYR A 52 -11.22 18.80 -2.31
C TYR A 52 -11.95 17.76 -1.46
N PHE A 53 -11.44 16.53 -1.42
CA PHE A 53 -12.00 15.51 -0.54
C PHE A 53 -12.01 15.99 0.92
N PHE A 54 -10.91 16.59 1.36
CA PHE A 54 -10.75 17.17 2.69
C PHE A 54 -11.74 18.31 2.98
N THR A 55 -11.74 19.37 2.18
CA THR A 55 -12.57 20.55 2.46
C THR A 55 -14.05 20.24 2.36
N THR A 56 -14.47 19.46 1.35
CA THR A 56 -15.88 19.10 1.14
C THR A 56 -16.39 18.20 2.26
N THR A 57 -15.63 17.18 2.68
CA THR A 57 -16.04 16.30 3.78
C THR A 57 -16.04 17.04 5.11
N ALA A 58 -15.04 17.89 5.38
CA ALA A 58 -15.02 18.71 6.59
C ALA A 58 -16.24 19.63 6.68
N LYS A 59 -16.53 20.37 5.60
CA LYS A 59 -17.70 21.27 5.56
C LYS A 59 -19.02 20.52 5.70
N LEU A 60 -19.17 19.38 5.01
CA LEU A 60 -20.38 18.57 5.07
C LEU A 60 -20.68 18.14 6.50
N PHE A 61 -19.73 17.50 7.18
CA PHE A 61 -19.98 17.02 8.55
C PHE A 61 -20.09 18.17 9.56
N ASN A 62 -19.36 19.26 9.38
CA ASN A 62 -19.52 20.43 10.23
C ASN A 62 -20.90 21.09 10.07
N SER A 63 -21.45 21.12 8.86
CA SER A 63 -22.82 21.59 8.62
C SER A 63 -23.90 20.72 9.28
N LEU A 64 -23.56 19.46 9.60
CA LEU A 64 -24.40 18.55 10.41
C LEU A 64 -24.16 18.70 11.93
N GLY A 65 -23.35 19.68 12.35
CA GLY A 65 -23.05 19.97 13.75
C GLY A 65 -21.84 19.21 14.32
N ALA A 66 -21.06 18.51 13.49
CA ALA A 66 -19.85 17.82 13.97
C ALA A 66 -18.69 18.80 14.21
N SER A 67 -18.03 18.67 15.37
CA SER A 67 -16.78 19.38 15.66
C SER A 67 -15.60 18.79 14.89
N TRP A 68 -14.53 19.56 14.69
CA TRP A 68 -13.34 19.09 13.98
C TRP A 68 -12.75 17.78 14.56
N PRO A 69 -12.55 17.63 15.88
CA PRO A 69 -12.07 16.37 16.46
C PRO A 69 -12.96 15.16 16.16
N LEU A 70 -14.27 15.37 16.02
CA LEU A 70 -15.19 14.31 15.63
C LEU A 70 -15.07 13.98 14.14
N ILE A 71 -14.96 15.00 13.30
CA ILE A 71 -14.76 14.85 11.84
C ILE A 71 -13.47 14.10 11.55
N GLU A 72 -12.34 14.47 12.17
CA GLU A 72 -11.07 13.78 11.93
C GLU A 72 -11.17 12.29 12.29
N ARG A 73 -11.85 11.95 13.39
CA ARG A 73 -12.03 10.56 13.83
C ARG A 73 -12.96 9.78 12.91
N LEU A 74 -14.10 10.34 12.54
CA LEU A 74 -15.14 9.63 11.80
C LEU A 74 -14.88 9.55 10.29
N VAL A 75 -14.26 10.58 9.71
CA VAL A 75 -14.03 10.65 8.25
C VAL A 75 -12.64 10.14 7.87
N TRP A 76 -11.65 10.30 8.76
CA TRP A 76 -10.26 9.96 8.46
C TRP A 76 -9.76 8.76 9.25
N PHE A 77 -9.47 8.91 10.55
CA PHE A 77 -8.80 7.85 11.31
C PHE A 77 -9.61 6.55 11.39
N GLY A 78 -10.91 6.64 11.70
CA GLY A 78 -11.81 5.50 11.79
C GLY A 78 -11.88 4.71 10.48
N PRO A 79 -12.22 5.36 9.35
CA PRO A 79 -12.21 4.71 8.04
C PRO A 79 -10.84 4.17 7.65
N ILE A 80 -9.74 4.92 7.84
CA ILE A 80 -8.38 4.43 7.55
C ILE A 80 -8.09 3.15 8.34
N PHE A 81 -8.41 3.12 9.63
CA PHE A 81 -8.11 1.97 10.48
C PHE A 81 -9.00 0.76 10.15
N GLY A 82 -10.31 0.99 10.07
CA GLY A 82 -11.27 -0.04 9.70
C GLY A 82 -10.97 -0.62 8.33
N LEU A 83 -10.70 0.23 7.33
CA LEU A 83 -10.35 -0.21 5.99
C LEU A 83 -8.99 -0.90 5.93
N THR A 84 -7.98 -0.46 6.67
CA THR A 84 -6.66 -1.14 6.69
C THR A 84 -6.81 -2.58 7.19
N LEU A 85 -7.53 -2.78 8.30
CA LEU A 85 -7.77 -4.10 8.86
C LEU A 85 -8.68 -4.95 7.97
N PHE A 86 -9.79 -4.39 7.51
CA PHE A 86 -10.76 -5.11 6.67
C PHE A 86 -10.18 -5.49 5.31
N SER A 87 -9.53 -4.56 4.62
CA SER A 87 -9.00 -4.77 3.27
C SER A 87 -7.91 -5.83 3.22
N SER A 88 -6.96 -5.77 4.16
CA SER A 88 -5.84 -6.70 4.25
C SER A 88 -6.32 -8.09 4.67
N PHE A 89 -7.29 -8.17 5.58
CA PHE A 89 -7.98 -9.42 5.90
C PHE A 89 -8.73 -9.99 4.68
N PHE A 90 -9.47 -9.16 3.95
CA PHE A 90 -10.19 -9.56 2.75
C PHE A 90 -9.23 -10.11 1.69
N LEU A 91 -8.11 -9.42 1.43
CA LEU A 91 -7.06 -9.92 0.54
C LEU A 91 -6.51 -11.27 1.01
N ALA A 92 -6.20 -11.42 2.30
CA ALA A 92 -5.71 -12.67 2.88
C ALA A 92 -6.68 -13.82 2.60
N LYS A 93 -7.98 -13.60 2.78
CA LYS A 93 -9.03 -14.58 2.48
C LYS A 93 -9.09 -15.00 1.01
N GLN A 94 -8.71 -14.12 0.08
CA GLN A 94 -8.67 -14.47 -1.35
C GLN A 94 -7.41 -15.26 -1.73
N LEU A 95 -6.31 -15.07 -1.01
CA LEU A 95 -5.01 -15.67 -1.35
C LEU A 95 -4.74 -16.99 -0.63
N PHE A 96 -5.13 -17.10 0.64
CA PHE A 96 -4.88 -18.29 1.45
C PHE A 96 -5.93 -19.36 1.19
N THR A 97 -5.46 -20.57 0.90
CA THR A 97 -6.27 -21.78 0.77
C THR A 97 -6.24 -22.58 2.08
N GLY A 98 -7.39 -23.10 2.50
CA GLY A 98 -7.52 -23.93 3.70
C GLY A 98 -7.82 -23.19 5.01
N LYS A 99 -7.86 -23.93 6.12
CA LYS A 99 -8.29 -23.45 7.44
C LYS A 99 -7.15 -22.89 8.32
N SER A 100 -6.04 -22.46 7.72
CA SER A 100 -4.88 -21.97 8.49
C SER A 100 -5.27 -20.72 9.30
N LEU A 101 -5.10 -20.72 10.62
CA LEU A 101 -5.37 -19.52 11.43
C LEU A 101 -4.34 -18.41 11.21
N PHE A 102 -3.19 -18.72 10.60
CA PHE A 102 -2.11 -17.76 10.43
C PHE A 102 -2.49 -16.59 9.52
N TYR A 103 -3.43 -16.73 8.57
CA TYR A 103 -3.80 -15.59 7.71
C TYR A 103 -4.38 -14.40 8.49
N TRP A 104 -4.85 -14.59 9.73
CA TRP A 104 -5.26 -13.52 10.65
C TRP A 104 -4.11 -12.59 11.06
N LEU A 105 -2.86 -13.01 10.91
CA LEU A 105 -1.69 -12.16 11.10
C LEU A 105 -1.52 -11.12 9.98
N THR A 106 -2.14 -11.33 8.81
CA THR A 106 -2.05 -10.38 7.69
C THR A 106 -2.48 -8.96 8.08
N PRO A 107 -3.70 -8.73 8.61
CA PRO A 107 -4.11 -7.39 9.04
C PRO A 107 -3.25 -6.82 10.16
N VAL A 108 -2.78 -7.66 11.09
CA VAL A 108 -1.90 -7.22 12.19
C VAL A 108 -0.59 -6.67 11.64
N LEU A 109 0.09 -7.42 10.75
CA LEU A 109 1.36 -7.00 10.15
C LEU A 109 1.19 -5.79 9.22
N TYR A 110 0.09 -5.73 8.48
CA TYR A 110 -0.18 -4.62 7.57
C TYR A 110 -0.54 -3.33 8.31
N PHE A 111 -1.13 -3.42 9.50
CA PHE A 111 -1.49 -2.28 10.34
C PHE A 111 -0.35 -1.83 11.26
N PHE A 112 0.37 -2.75 11.92
CA PHE A 112 1.36 -2.41 12.94
C PHE A 112 2.82 -2.35 12.44
N ASN A 113 3.04 -2.01 11.17
CA ASN A 113 4.40 -1.79 10.66
C ASN A 113 4.83 -0.32 10.81
N THR A 114 6.14 -0.09 10.87
CA THR A 114 6.70 1.24 11.15
C THR A 114 6.35 2.28 10.08
N TYR A 115 6.17 1.87 8.82
CA TYR A 115 5.77 2.78 7.76
C TYR A 115 4.34 3.31 7.97
N PHE A 116 3.36 2.41 8.17
CA PHE A 116 1.98 2.84 8.42
C PHE A 116 1.87 3.71 9.68
N LEU A 117 2.54 3.30 10.76
CA LEU A 117 2.51 4.06 12.01
C LEU A 117 3.07 5.49 11.84
N LEU A 118 4.12 5.69 11.04
CA LEU A 118 4.64 7.02 10.76
C LEU A 118 3.79 7.83 9.78
N LEU A 119 3.02 7.20 8.89
CA LEU A 119 2.03 7.91 8.08
C LEU A 119 0.94 8.52 8.97
N ILE A 120 0.49 7.76 9.98
CA ILE A 120 -0.52 8.20 10.94
C ILE A 120 0.07 9.29 11.85
N ASP A 121 1.24 9.05 12.43
CA ASP A 121 1.90 9.99 13.34
C ASP A 121 2.28 11.30 12.65
N GLY A 122 2.73 11.24 11.38
CA GLY A 122 3.11 12.41 10.59
C GLY A 122 1.94 13.14 9.93
N GLY A 123 0.70 12.70 10.17
CA GLY A 123 -0.48 13.33 9.60
C GLY A 123 -0.65 13.15 8.08
N GLN A 124 0.06 12.21 7.46
CA GLN A 124 -0.01 11.92 6.02
C GLN A 124 -1.25 11.08 5.66
N LEU A 125 -2.43 11.56 6.07
CA LEU A 125 -3.65 10.76 6.05
C LEU A 125 -4.13 10.42 4.64
N GLY A 126 -3.86 11.26 3.63
CA GLY A 126 -4.13 10.92 2.23
C GLY A 126 -3.34 9.69 1.77
N VAL A 127 -2.06 9.61 2.13
CA VAL A 127 -1.20 8.45 1.84
C VAL A 127 -1.67 7.22 2.62
N ALA A 128 -1.99 7.39 3.92
CA ALA A 128 -2.49 6.30 4.76
C ALA A 128 -3.80 5.73 4.22
N PHE A 129 -4.74 6.58 3.80
CA PHE A 129 -6.03 6.16 3.24
C PHE A 129 -5.84 5.47 1.88
N GLY A 130 -4.99 6.02 1.00
CA GLY A 130 -4.60 5.35 -0.24
C GLY A 130 -3.97 3.97 0.01
N TYR A 131 -3.13 3.84 1.04
CA TYR A 131 -2.50 2.59 1.49
C TYR A 131 -3.54 1.57 1.99
N SER A 132 -4.58 2.02 2.70
CA SER A 132 -5.67 1.17 3.19
C SER A 132 -6.55 0.61 2.07
N LEU A 133 -6.67 1.29 0.93
CA LEU A 133 -7.49 0.83 -0.20
C LEU A 133 -6.79 -0.24 -1.04
N ALA A 134 -5.46 -0.28 -1.05
CA ALA A 134 -4.71 -1.12 -1.97
C ALA A 134 -4.99 -2.64 -1.82
N PRO A 135 -5.04 -3.22 -0.60
CA PRO A 135 -5.37 -4.64 -0.46
C PRO A 135 -6.80 -4.97 -0.90
N LEU A 136 -7.74 -4.04 -0.72
CA LEU A 136 -9.14 -4.22 -1.11
C LEU A 136 -9.25 -4.35 -2.64
N ILE A 137 -8.58 -3.44 -3.35
CA ILE A 137 -8.50 -3.43 -4.82
C ILE A 137 -7.89 -4.74 -5.32
N LEU A 138 -6.74 -5.14 -4.77
CA LEU A 138 -6.09 -6.38 -5.15
C LEU A 138 -6.97 -7.59 -4.85
N GLY A 139 -7.64 -7.63 -3.69
CA GLY A 139 -8.56 -8.71 -3.31
C GLY A 139 -9.75 -8.84 -4.27
N PHE A 140 -10.35 -7.73 -4.69
CA PHE A 140 -11.43 -7.77 -5.67
C PHE A 140 -10.94 -8.28 -7.02
N LEU A 141 -9.74 -7.87 -7.45
CA LEU A 141 -9.16 -8.28 -8.72
C LEU A 141 -8.77 -9.76 -8.75
N VAL A 142 -8.15 -10.26 -7.68
CA VAL A 142 -7.78 -11.67 -7.53
C VAL A 142 -9.01 -12.58 -7.54
N SER A 143 -10.11 -12.09 -6.95
CA SER A 143 -11.34 -12.87 -6.82
C SER A 143 -12.30 -12.76 -8.01
N LEU A 144 -11.99 -11.93 -9.03
CA LEU A 144 -12.88 -11.69 -10.17
C LEU A 144 -13.27 -13.01 -10.87
N PRO A 145 -14.56 -13.36 -10.94
CA PRO A 145 -14.98 -14.56 -11.64
C PRO A 145 -14.75 -14.42 -13.15
N LYS A 146 -14.48 -15.55 -13.82
CA LYS A 146 -14.33 -15.62 -15.29
C LYS A 146 -15.53 -15.03 -16.05
N ASN A 147 -16.73 -15.02 -15.46
CA ASN A 147 -17.95 -14.50 -16.06
C ASN A 147 -18.23 -13.01 -15.74
N HIS A 148 -17.19 -12.21 -15.44
CA HIS A 148 -17.21 -10.74 -15.59
C HIS A 148 -18.43 -9.98 -15.03
N ARG A 149 -18.64 -10.01 -13.71
CA ARG A 149 -19.75 -9.27 -13.09
C ARG A 149 -19.49 -7.76 -13.05
N TRP A 150 -20.34 -6.97 -13.70
CA TRP A 150 -20.29 -5.50 -13.74
C TRP A 150 -20.24 -4.82 -12.36
N PRO A 151 -21.00 -5.24 -11.32
CA PRO A 151 -20.92 -4.61 -10.01
C PRO A 151 -19.51 -4.62 -9.40
N ARG A 152 -18.75 -5.71 -9.59
CA ARG A 152 -17.38 -5.78 -9.07
C ARG A 152 -16.42 -4.87 -9.83
N ARG A 153 -16.60 -4.70 -11.14
CA ARG A 153 -15.83 -3.73 -11.94
C ARG A 153 -16.11 -2.29 -11.50
N LEU A 154 -17.37 -1.97 -11.22
CA LEU A 154 -17.76 -0.66 -10.68
C LEU A 154 -17.09 -0.42 -9.32
N MET A 155 -17.14 -1.39 -8.40
CA MET A 155 -16.48 -1.27 -7.10
C MET A 155 -14.96 -1.05 -7.22
N ILE A 156 -14.28 -1.79 -8.12
CA ILE A 156 -12.85 -1.59 -8.37
C ILE A 156 -12.59 -0.19 -8.94
N GLY A 157 -13.41 0.26 -9.90
CA GLY A 157 -13.25 1.57 -10.52
C GLY A 157 -13.50 2.73 -9.55
N LEU A 158 -14.49 2.61 -8.66
CA LEU A 158 -14.72 3.57 -7.58
C LEU A 158 -13.60 3.55 -6.54
N ALA A 159 -13.10 2.37 -6.17
CA ALA A 159 -11.96 2.24 -5.24
C ALA A 159 -10.68 2.85 -5.83
N PHE A 160 -10.39 2.58 -7.11
CA PHE A 160 -9.30 3.26 -7.83
C PHE A 160 -9.55 4.77 -7.94
N GLY A 161 -10.78 5.19 -8.24
CA GLY A 161 -11.14 6.60 -8.31
C GLY A 161 -10.88 7.32 -6.99
N LEU A 162 -11.28 6.72 -5.87
CA LEU A 162 -11.00 7.25 -4.53
C LEU A 162 -9.49 7.22 -4.22
N GLN A 163 -8.77 6.17 -4.60
CA GLN A 163 -7.33 6.08 -4.39
C GLN A 163 -6.56 7.14 -5.20
N ILE A 164 -6.97 7.43 -6.43
CA ILE A 164 -6.43 8.53 -7.27
C ILE A 164 -6.74 9.88 -6.61
N LEU A 165 -7.97 10.08 -6.14
CA LEU A 165 -8.37 11.31 -5.47
C LEU A 165 -7.50 11.59 -4.24
N LEU A 166 -7.26 10.58 -3.41
CA LEU A 166 -6.54 10.70 -2.15
C LEU A 166 -5.01 10.75 -2.33
N GLU A 167 -4.45 9.85 -3.13
CA GLU A 167 -3.00 9.76 -3.33
C GLU A 167 -2.64 9.02 -4.64
N PRO A 168 -2.43 9.76 -5.75
CA PRO A 168 -2.10 9.18 -7.05
C PRO A 168 -0.86 8.27 -7.05
N ARG A 169 0.13 8.52 -6.18
CA ARG A 169 1.36 7.70 -6.13
C ARG A 169 1.07 6.29 -5.63
N ILE A 170 0.25 6.17 -4.58
CA ILE A 170 -0.14 4.86 -4.06
C ILE A 170 -1.06 4.12 -5.06
N PHE A 171 -1.89 4.85 -5.81
CA PHE A 171 -2.62 4.27 -6.94
C PHE A 171 -1.68 3.64 -7.98
N LEU A 172 -0.63 4.35 -8.41
CA LEU A 172 0.33 3.82 -9.38
C LEU A 172 1.05 2.57 -8.86
N LEU A 173 1.45 2.56 -7.58
CA LEU A 173 2.06 1.37 -6.96
C LEU A 173 1.07 0.19 -6.85
N THR A 174 -0.18 0.47 -6.54
CA THR A 174 -1.26 -0.54 -6.50
C THR A 174 -1.50 -1.11 -7.89
N LEU A 175 -1.58 -0.26 -8.92
CA LEU A 175 -1.72 -0.67 -10.31
C LEU A 175 -0.52 -1.52 -10.77
N GLY A 176 0.71 -1.10 -10.44
CA GLY A 176 1.92 -1.88 -10.73
C GLY A 176 1.90 -3.26 -10.07
N THR A 177 1.45 -3.34 -8.83
CA THR A 177 1.26 -4.61 -8.10
C THR A 177 0.25 -5.51 -8.81
N VAL A 178 -0.91 -4.95 -9.18
CA VAL A 178 -1.96 -5.64 -9.92
C VAL A 178 -1.45 -6.18 -11.27
N LEU A 179 -0.74 -5.35 -12.03
CA LEU A 179 -0.17 -5.75 -13.32
C LEU A 179 0.86 -6.86 -13.14
N GLY A 180 1.77 -6.73 -12.16
CA GLY A 180 2.73 -7.78 -11.82
C GLY A 180 2.07 -9.09 -11.42
N TYR A 181 0.97 -9.02 -10.66
CA TYR A 181 0.18 -10.20 -10.29
C TYR A 181 -0.41 -10.88 -11.52
N PHE A 182 -1.02 -10.12 -12.44
CA PHE A 182 -1.60 -10.69 -13.66
C PHE A 182 -0.53 -11.31 -14.58
N ILE A 183 0.62 -10.67 -14.72
CA ILE A 183 1.74 -11.19 -15.54
C ILE A 183 2.26 -12.51 -14.96
N LEU A 184 2.58 -12.54 -13.66
CA LEU A 184 3.26 -13.69 -13.05
C LEU A 184 2.32 -14.83 -12.66
N VAL A 185 1.12 -14.50 -12.16
CA VAL A 185 0.19 -15.47 -11.58
C VAL A 185 -0.86 -15.92 -12.58
N ALA A 186 -1.59 -14.96 -13.17
CA ALA A 186 -2.72 -15.25 -14.05
C ALA A 186 -2.29 -15.64 -15.48
N GLY A 187 -1.09 -15.21 -15.91
CA GLY A 187 -0.55 -15.39 -17.26
C GLY A 187 -1.04 -14.30 -18.21
N ALA A 188 -0.18 -13.86 -19.13
CA ALA A 188 -0.37 -12.66 -19.96
C ALA A 188 -1.45 -12.75 -21.07
N LYS A 189 -2.55 -13.50 -20.90
CA LYS A 189 -3.59 -13.59 -21.94
C LYS A 189 -4.29 -12.23 -22.15
N LYS A 190 -4.65 -11.91 -23.41
CA LYS A 190 -5.33 -10.65 -23.85
C LYS A 190 -6.59 -10.24 -23.04
N VAL A 191 -7.16 -11.13 -22.23
CA VAL A 191 -8.39 -10.94 -21.46
C VAL A 191 -8.22 -9.93 -20.30
N TYR A 192 -6.99 -9.68 -19.82
CA TYR A 192 -6.77 -8.83 -18.64
C TYR A 192 -6.75 -7.32 -18.93
N GLY A 193 -6.40 -6.90 -20.14
CA GLY A 193 -6.55 -5.50 -20.55
C GLY A 193 -8.01 -5.04 -20.51
N LEU A 194 -8.93 -5.92 -20.93
CA LEU A 194 -10.39 -5.70 -20.84
C LEU A 194 -10.90 -5.70 -19.39
N LEU A 195 -10.20 -6.37 -18.47
CA LEU A 195 -10.59 -6.41 -17.06
C LEU A 195 -10.31 -5.09 -16.34
N LEU A 196 -9.20 -4.43 -16.66
CA LEU A 196 -8.81 -3.16 -16.06
C LEU A 196 -9.36 -1.95 -16.81
N PHE A 197 -9.70 -2.09 -18.09
CA PHE A 197 -10.18 -0.97 -18.91
C PHE A 197 -11.38 -0.24 -18.27
N TRP A 198 -12.47 -0.95 -17.96
CA TRP A 198 -13.67 -0.31 -17.40
C TRP A 198 -13.46 0.29 -16.01
N PRO A 199 -12.80 -0.40 -15.05
CA PRO A 199 -12.43 0.22 -13.78
C PRO A 199 -11.56 1.47 -13.93
N LEU A 200 -10.54 1.44 -14.80
CA LEU A 200 -9.66 2.59 -15.01
C LEU A 200 -10.37 3.75 -15.70
N LEU A 201 -11.21 3.46 -16.70
CA LEU A 201 -12.02 4.48 -17.36
C LEU A 201 -12.93 5.17 -16.34
N LEU A 202 -13.63 4.39 -15.50
CA LEU A 202 -14.47 4.95 -14.43
C LEU A 202 -13.63 5.79 -13.46
N ALA A 203 -12.50 5.26 -12.99
CA ALA A 203 -11.61 5.93 -12.04
C ALA A 203 -11.10 7.28 -12.58
N LEU A 204 -10.74 7.34 -13.86
CA LEU A 204 -10.30 8.57 -14.52
C LEU A 204 -11.47 9.54 -14.68
N THR A 205 -12.63 9.07 -15.16
CA THR A 205 -13.81 9.90 -15.37
C THR A 205 -14.27 10.59 -14.09
N VAL A 206 -14.34 9.88 -12.96
CA VAL A 206 -14.75 10.49 -11.67
C VAL A 206 -13.72 11.47 -11.12
N ASN A 207 -12.48 11.45 -11.61
CA ASN A 207 -11.42 12.38 -11.21
C ASN A 207 -11.14 13.49 -12.25
N LEU A 208 -11.85 13.51 -13.39
CA LEU A 208 -11.63 14.49 -14.45
C LEU A 208 -11.76 15.94 -13.94
N PHE A 209 -12.63 16.18 -12.97
CA PHE A 209 -12.89 17.52 -12.43
C PHE A 209 -11.65 18.21 -11.87
N TRP A 210 -10.67 17.46 -11.34
CA TRP A 210 -9.42 18.01 -10.82
C TRP A 210 -8.20 17.63 -11.68
N LEU A 211 -8.21 16.44 -12.31
CA LEU A 211 -7.13 16.01 -13.20
C LEU A 211 -7.00 16.93 -14.42
N TRP A 212 -8.13 17.31 -15.04
CA TRP A 212 -8.09 18.16 -16.23
C TRP A 212 -7.49 19.54 -15.96
N PRO A 213 -7.93 20.30 -14.93
CA PRO A 213 -7.25 21.54 -14.55
C PRO A 213 -5.77 21.34 -14.19
N ALA A 214 -5.42 20.28 -13.47
CA ALA A 214 -4.03 20.02 -13.08
C ALA A 214 -3.10 19.77 -14.27
N LEU A 215 -3.62 19.19 -15.36
CA LEU A 215 -2.85 18.91 -16.59
C LEU A 215 -2.78 20.11 -17.55
N THR A 216 -3.79 20.98 -17.54
CA THR A 216 -3.91 22.08 -18.51
C THR A 216 -3.37 23.41 -17.99
N VAL A 217 -3.36 23.61 -16.68
CA VAL A 217 -2.93 24.87 -16.06
C VAL A 217 -1.44 24.81 -15.73
N LYS A 218 -0.62 25.60 -16.43
CA LYS A 218 0.83 25.72 -16.20
C LYS A 218 1.20 26.55 -14.96
N GLY A 219 0.38 26.51 -13.90
CA GLY A 219 0.32 27.57 -12.90
C GLY A 219 1.06 27.34 -11.58
N GLY A 220 1.45 26.10 -11.26
CA GLY A 220 2.26 25.83 -10.08
C GLY A 220 3.74 25.83 -10.43
N ALA A 221 4.44 26.96 -10.30
CA ALA A 221 5.89 26.93 -10.30
C ALA A 221 6.34 26.17 -9.04
N LEU A 222 6.65 24.88 -9.19
CA LEU A 222 7.49 24.21 -8.21
C LEU A 222 8.77 25.03 -8.05
N PRO A 223 9.39 25.08 -6.85
CA PRO A 223 10.66 25.76 -6.68
C PRO A 223 11.63 25.34 -7.79
N PRO A 224 12.50 26.25 -8.27
CA PRO A 224 13.58 25.86 -9.17
C PRO A 224 14.27 24.61 -8.62
N ASP A 225 14.56 23.67 -9.51
CA ASP A 225 15.21 22.38 -9.19
C ASP A 225 14.37 21.30 -8.50
N TYR A 226 13.11 21.53 -8.11
CA TYR A 226 12.27 20.50 -7.44
C TYR A 226 12.06 19.21 -8.27
N GLY A 227 12.28 19.28 -9.57
CA GLY A 227 12.20 18.15 -10.51
C GLY A 227 13.54 17.53 -10.87
N THR A 228 14.62 17.84 -10.14
CA THR A 228 15.99 17.38 -10.41
C THR A 228 16.40 16.23 -9.49
N ALA A 229 17.38 15.43 -9.94
CA ALA A 229 17.93 14.31 -9.19
C ALA A 229 18.54 14.71 -7.83
N GLY A 230 18.99 15.96 -7.66
CA GLY A 230 19.58 16.43 -6.40
C GLY A 230 18.62 16.32 -5.20
N TRP A 231 17.33 16.56 -5.41
CA TRP A 231 16.30 16.41 -4.37
C TRP A 231 16.10 14.97 -3.92
N ILE A 232 16.36 14.00 -4.79
CA ILE A 232 16.27 12.58 -4.42
C ILE A 232 17.33 12.24 -3.39
N GLY A 233 18.55 12.76 -3.57
CA GLY A 233 19.64 12.58 -2.60
C GLY A 233 19.21 13.04 -1.20
N PHE A 234 18.64 14.24 -1.13
CA PHE A 234 18.13 14.81 0.12
C PHE A 234 16.99 13.99 0.75
N LEU A 235 16.06 13.47 -0.07
CA LEU A 235 14.90 12.69 0.41
C LEU A 235 15.19 11.18 0.60
N SER A 236 16.41 10.72 0.30
CA SER A 236 16.84 9.32 0.46
C SER A 236 17.30 9.06 1.89
N PHE A 237 16.37 9.02 2.84
CA PHE A 237 16.71 8.81 4.26
C PHE A 237 16.98 7.35 4.64
N ALA A 238 16.48 6.41 3.85
CA ALA A 238 16.51 4.99 4.19
C ALA A 238 17.69 4.26 3.54
N ASN A 239 18.37 3.41 4.31
CA ASN A 239 19.35 2.46 3.79
C ASN A 239 18.66 1.14 3.39
N PHE A 240 19.28 0.38 2.49
CA PHE A 240 18.70 -0.89 2.01
C PHE A 240 18.38 -1.88 3.13
N SER A 241 19.23 -1.96 4.16
CA SER A 241 18.98 -2.82 5.32
C SER A 241 17.73 -2.38 6.10
N GLY A 242 17.54 -1.07 6.28
CA GLY A 242 16.36 -0.48 6.90
C GLY A 242 15.09 -0.78 6.10
N THR A 243 15.12 -0.54 4.78
CA THR A 243 13.95 -0.78 3.91
C THR A 243 13.59 -2.26 3.83
N LEU A 244 14.57 -3.15 3.69
CA LEU A 244 14.37 -4.59 3.68
C LEU A 244 13.82 -5.09 5.02
N SER A 245 14.24 -4.50 6.13
CA SER A 245 13.73 -4.85 7.46
C SER A 245 12.34 -4.27 7.78
N LEU A 246 11.71 -3.54 6.85
CA LEU A 246 10.47 -2.79 7.07
C LEU A 246 10.59 -1.82 8.28
N LEU A 247 11.80 -1.30 8.50
CA LEU A 247 12.11 -0.27 9.49
C LEU A 247 12.26 1.06 8.79
N HIS A 248 11.30 1.95 8.99
CA HIS A 248 11.37 3.30 8.47
C HIS A 248 12.44 4.10 9.23
N PRO A 249 13.29 4.89 8.53
CA PRO A 249 14.46 5.55 9.14
C PRO A 249 14.11 6.53 10.26
N ASN A 250 12.92 7.14 10.23
CA ASN A 250 12.49 8.13 11.23
C ASN A 250 11.80 7.49 12.45
N TRP A 251 11.64 6.17 12.49
CA TRP A 251 11.01 5.49 13.61
C TRP A 251 11.94 5.49 14.84
N PRO A 252 11.48 5.90 16.04
CA PRO A 252 10.08 6.02 16.45
C PRO A 252 9.51 7.46 16.54
N GLU A 253 10.31 8.50 16.37
CA GLU A 253 9.92 9.88 16.74
C GLU A 253 9.40 10.73 15.56
N ASN A 254 9.47 10.22 14.34
CA ASN A 254 9.04 10.91 13.11
C ASN A 254 9.62 12.32 12.90
N ILE A 255 10.88 12.52 13.26
CA ILE A 255 11.54 13.83 13.15
C ILE A 255 12.28 13.91 11.81
N PHE A 256 11.96 14.91 11.00
CA PHE A 256 12.64 15.14 9.72
C PHE A 256 14.12 15.45 9.92
N GLY A 257 15.00 14.82 9.13
CA GLY A 257 16.45 14.95 9.26
C GLY A 257 17.08 14.10 10.38
N LYS A 258 16.30 13.39 11.19
CA LYS A 258 16.80 12.46 12.21
C LYS A 258 16.53 11.02 11.79
N THR A 259 17.60 10.29 11.47
CA THR A 259 17.54 8.86 11.13
C THR A 259 18.08 8.00 12.26
N TYR A 260 17.47 6.84 12.48
CA TYR A 260 17.88 5.89 13.49
C TYR A 260 18.65 4.72 12.91
N LEU A 261 19.51 4.11 13.73
CA LEU A 261 20.23 2.90 13.38
C LEU A 261 19.27 1.70 13.25
N LEU A 262 19.67 0.75 12.41
CA LEU A 262 18.98 -0.53 12.28
C LEU A 262 18.97 -1.24 13.64
N ARG A 263 17.78 -1.63 14.07
CA ARG A 263 17.58 -2.45 15.27
C ARG A 263 17.60 -3.93 14.87
N PRO A 264 18.49 -4.78 15.41
CA PRO A 264 18.67 -6.16 14.95
C PRO A 264 17.39 -7.00 14.96
N GLU A 265 16.44 -6.71 15.84
CA GLU A 265 15.17 -7.44 15.96
C GLU A 265 14.33 -7.34 14.68
N PHE A 266 14.46 -6.24 13.93
CA PHE A 266 13.74 -6.06 12.66
C PHE A 266 14.26 -6.97 11.54
N LEU A 267 15.44 -7.57 11.68
CA LEU A 267 15.95 -8.56 10.71
C LEU A 267 15.15 -9.87 10.73
N VAL A 268 14.36 -10.11 11.76
CA VAL A 268 13.44 -11.27 11.81
C VAL A 268 12.38 -11.18 10.71
N LEU A 269 11.91 -9.97 10.37
CA LEU A 269 10.86 -9.76 9.36
C LEU A 269 11.28 -10.25 7.95
N PRO A 270 12.41 -9.82 7.38
CA PRO A 270 12.86 -10.32 6.09
C PRO A 270 13.17 -11.81 6.12
N VAL A 271 13.78 -12.33 7.20
CA VAL A 271 14.06 -13.78 7.33
C VAL A 271 12.76 -14.58 7.24
N LEU A 272 11.72 -14.19 8.00
CA LEU A 272 10.43 -14.85 7.95
C LEU A 272 9.75 -14.68 6.59
N ALA A 273 9.76 -13.47 6.01
CA ALA A 273 9.14 -13.23 4.71
C ALA A 273 9.77 -14.07 3.59
N PHE A 274 11.10 -14.03 3.45
CA PHE A 274 11.80 -14.75 2.38
C PHE A 274 11.92 -16.25 2.61
N SER A 275 11.76 -16.74 3.85
CA SER A 275 11.65 -18.20 4.11
C SER A 275 10.47 -18.85 3.37
N SER A 276 9.48 -18.06 2.93
CA SER A 276 8.38 -18.52 2.06
C SER A 276 8.89 -19.20 0.79
N LEU A 277 10.05 -18.79 0.27
CA LEU A 277 10.66 -19.38 -0.92
C LEU A 277 11.10 -20.83 -0.70
N LEU A 278 11.45 -21.21 0.53
CA LEU A 278 11.83 -22.60 0.88
C LEU A 278 10.65 -23.57 0.76
N PHE A 279 9.42 -23.05 0.75
CA PHE A 279 8.19 -23.84 0.67
C PHE A 279 7.57 -23.82 -0.74
N ILE A 280 8.29 -23.27 -1.73
CA ILE A 280 7.89 -23.37 -3.14
C ILE A 280 8.20 -24.78 -3.64
N ASN A 281 7.14 -25.54 -3.93
CA ASN A 281 7.29 -26.85 -4.54
C ASN A 281 7.42 -26.70 -6.06
N TYR A 282 8.60 -26.93 -6.60
CA TYR A 282 8.77 -27.09 -8.05
C TYR A 282 8.24 -28.47 -8.43
N SER A 283 7.02 -28.55 -8.94
CA SER A 283 6.42 -29.80 -9.41
C SER A 283 7.18 -30.34 -10.63
N ARG A 284 8.32 -30.99 -10.43
CA ARG A 284 9.01 -31.86 -11.41
C ARG A 284 8.69 -33.33 -11.11
N VAL A 285 7.41 -33.67 -11.01
CA VAL A 285 6.94 -35.05 -10.77
C VAL A 285 6.21 -35.63 -11.98
N SER A 286 6.19 -34.92 -13.12
CA SER A 286 5.67 -35.46 -14.39
C SER A 286 6.65 -36.37 -15.14
N ASP A 287 7.92 -36.45 -14.74
CA ASP A 287 8.96 -37.08 -15.58
C ASP A 287 9.52 -38.39 -14.98
N LEU A 288 8.93 -38.90 -13.89
CA LEU A 288 9.33 -40.19 -13.33
C LEU A 288 8.43 -41.30 -13.91
N PRO A 289 8.99 -42.30 -14.61
CA PRO A 289 8.20 -43.39 -15.17
C PRO A 289 7.42 -44.14 -14.07
N ALA A 290 6.18 -44.50 -14.41
CA ALA A 290 5.11 -44.97 -13.53
C ALA A 290 5.38 -46.22 -12.67
N GLY A 291 6.61 -46.76 -12.67
CA GLY A 291 6.95 -48.03 -12.03
C GLY A 291 7.49 -47.97 -10.59
N LYS A 292 7.80 -46.79 -10.02
CA LYS A 292 8.46 -46.69 -8.69
C LYS A 292 7.87 -45.67 -7.71
N ALA A 293 6.64 -45.19 -7.93
CA ALA A 293 5.99 -44.19 -7.09
C ALA A 293 5.14 -44.77 -5.94
N GLY A 294 5.53 -45.93 -5.38
CA GLY A 294 4.84 -46.57 -4.27
C GLY A 294 5.28 -46.00 -2.92
N LEU A 295 4.32 -45.52 -2.12
CA LEU A 295 4.42 -45.02 -0.74
C LEU A 295 5.12 -43.67 -0.46
N THR A 296 6.22 -43.30 -1.11
CA THR A 296 6.88 -41.99 -0.85
C THR A 296 6.13 -40.80 -1.48
N SER A 297 5.44 -41.04 -2.60
CA SER A 297 4.62 -40.04 -3.31
C SER A 297 3.39 -39.59 -2.50
N LEU A 298 2.78 -40.50 -1.74
CA LEU A 298 1.59 -40.25 -0.92
C LEU A 298 1.89 -39.42 0.33
N LYS A 299 3.06 -39.62 0.97
CA LYS A 299 3.51 -38.79 2.11
C LYS A 299 3.94 -37.38 1.68
N ALA A 300 4.58 -37.25 0.51
CA ALA A 300 4.92 -35.95 -0.06
C ALA A 300 3.67 -35.15 -0.47
N GLY A 301 2.65 -35.81 -1.05
CA GLY A 301 1.39 -35.18 -1.49
C GLY A 301 0.60 -34.50 -0.37
N LYS A 302 0.63 -35.03 0.87
CA LYS A 302 -0.12 -34.48 2.01
C LYS A 302 0.54 -33.25 2.65
N LEU A 303 1.88 -33.14 2.57
CA LEU A 303 2.63 -31.92 2.95
C LEU A 303 2.60 -30.84 1.84
N ASN A 304 2.34 -31.26 0.60
CA ASN A 304 2.46 -30.44 -0.62
C ASN A 304 1.31 -29.49 -0.90
N ASN A 305 0.25 -29.45 -0.08
CA ASN A 305 -0.78 -28.43 -0.24
C ASN A 305 -0.21 -27.08 0.20
N SER A 306 0.33 -26.33 -0.77
CA SER A 306 0.75 -24.96 -0.52
C SER A 306 -0.47 -24.13 -0.15
N LEU A 307 -0.39 -23.45 1.01
CA LEU A 307 -1.46 -22.57 1.50
C LEU A 307 -1.69 -21.39 0.56
N ILE A 308 -0.69 -21.03 -0.25
CA ILE A 308 -0.78 -19.97 -1.25
C ILE A 308 -0.16 -20.51 -2.54
N ASN A 309 -0.70 -20.15 -3.70
CA ASN A 309 -0.12 -20.53 -4.99
C ASN A 309 1.35 -20.07 -5.10
N ASN A 310 2.25 -20.96 -5.54
CA ASN A 310 3.68 -20.67 -5.67
C ASN A 310 3.99 -19.41 -6.51
N LYS A 311 3.21 -19.15 -7.57
CA LYS A 311 3.37 -17.94 -8.39
C LYS A 311 3.04 -16.67 -7.60
N VAL A 312 2.08 -16.75 -6.68
CA VAL A 312 1.72 -15.64 -5.79
C VAL A 312 2.86 -15.41 -4.78
N ILE A 313 3.45 -16.47 -4.23
CA ILE A 313 4.64 -16.37 -3.36
C ILE A 313 5.77 -15.66 -4.10
N LEU A 314 6.08 -16.08 -5.33
CA LEU A 314 7.11 -15.44 -6.16
C LEU A 314 6.78 -13.96 -6.45
N HIS A 315 5.53 -13.65 -6.79
CA HIS A 315 5.09 -12.28 -7.03
C HIS A 315 5.35 -11.38 -5.82
N PHE A 316 4.92 -11.77 -4.62
CA PHE A 316 5.12 -10.94 -3.42
C PHE A 316 6.58 -10.90 -2.97
N ASN A 317 7.39 -11.95 -3.19
CA ASN A 317 8.83 -11.87 -2.91
C ASN A 317 9.55 -10.88 -3.83
N LEU A 318 9.23 -10.90 -5.13
CA LEU A 318 9.74 -9.90 -6.09
C LEU A 318 9.27 -8.50 -5.73
N LEU A 319 8.00 -8.34 -5.37
CA LEU A 319 7.43 -7.06 -4.96
C LEU A 319 8.11 -6.51 -3.69
N ALA A 320 8.38 -7.36 -2.70
CA ALA A 320 9.13 -6.99 -1.50
C ALA A 320 10.54 -6.52 -1.83
N LEU A 321 11.27 -7.26 -2.67
CA LEU A 321 12.64 -6.93 -3.03
C LEU A 321 12.72 -5.64 -3.84
N LEU A 322 11.84 -5.49 -4.84
CA LEU A 322 11.73 -4.25 -5.63
C LEU A 322 11.34 -3.06 -4.77
N GLY A 323 10.36 -3.24 -3.88
CA GLY A 323 9.94 -2.24 -2.91
C GLY A 323 11.09 -1.79 -2.02
N ALA A 324 11.82 -2.72 -1.41
CA ALA A 324 12.96 -2.41 -0.56
C ALA A 324 14.10 -1.72 -1.34
N PHE A 325 14.35 -2.16 -2.57
CA PHE A 325 15.37 -1.58 -3.44
C PHE A 325 15.03 -0.15 -3.90
N LEU A 326 13.76 0.14 -4.17
CA LEU A 326 13.33 1.49 -4.57
C LEU A 326 13.16 2.41 -3.35
N ALA A 327 12.75 1.88 -2.20
CA ALA A 327 12.51 2.67 -0.98
C ALA A 327 13.77 3.34 -0.40
N LYS A 328 14.96 2.82 -0.71
CA LYS A 328 16.24 3.42 -0.29
C LYS A 328 16.62 4.64 -1.14
N GLY A 329 15.91 4.88 -2.24
CA GLY A 329 16.23 5.94 -3.19
C GLY A 329 17.65 5.80 -3.76
N SER A 330 18.39 6.90 -3.65
CA SER A 330 19.76 7.04 -4.17
C SER A 330 20.84 6.39 -3.30
N ASN A 331 20.50 5.86 -2.13
CA ASN A 331 21.48 5.20 -1.26
C ASN A 331 21.97 3.87 -1.86
N PRO A 332 23.17 3.37 -1.49
CA PRO A 332 23.64 2.06 -1.89
C PRO A 332 22.71 0.90 -1.45
N PRO A 333 22.72 -0.25 -2.16
CA PRO A 333 23.49 -0.54 -3.38
C PRO A 333 22.81 0.01 -4.65
N PHE A 334 23.57 0.28 -5.70
CA PHE A 334 23.08 0.69 -7.03
C PHE A 334 22.08 1.87 -7.03
N GLY A 335 22.33 2.91 -6.22
CA GLY A 335 21.49 4.11 -6.15
C GLY A 335 21.28 4.82 -7.49
N TRP A 336 22.26 4.72 -8.39
CA TRP A 336 22.19 5.25 -9.75
C TRP A 336 21.02 4.70 -10.57
N ILE A 337 20.53 3.48 -10.28
CA ILE A 337 19.33 2.94 -10.94
C ILE A 337 18.11 3.78 -10.59
N TYR A 338 17.97 4.20 -9.34
CA TYR A 338 16.85 5.05 -8.92
C TYR A 338 16.92 6.43 -9.59
N LEU A 339 18.12 7.01 -9.64
CA LEU A 339 18.33 8.31 -10.30
C LEU A 339 18.00 8.21 -11.79
N TRP A 340 18.46 7.16 -12.48
CA TRP A 340 18.13 6.91 -13.88
C TRP A 340 16.62 6.74 -14.09
N LEU A 341 15.94 5.97 -13.23
CA LEU A 341 14.49 5.83 -13.30
C LEU A 341 13.78 7.19 -13.12
N PHE A 342 14.24 8.02 -12.19
CA PHE A 342 13.66 9.33 -11.96
C PHE A 342 13.80 10.29 -13.14
N ASP A 343 14.97 10.28 -13.80
CA ASP A 343 15.26 11.17 -14.91
C ASP A 343 14.57 10.73 -16.21
N TYR A 344 14.46 9.42 -16.46
CA TYR A 344 14.04 8.89 -17.76
C TYR A 344 12.68 8.17 -17.76
N LEU A 345 12.22 7.59 -16.65
CA LEU A 345 10.95 6.84 -16.63
C LEU A 345 9.77 7.80 -16.38
N PRO A 346 8.78 7.89 -17.30
CA PRO A 346 7.60 8.72 -17.09
C PRO A 346 6.86 8.38 -15.80
N GLY A 347 6.48 9.40 -15.04
CA GLY A 347 5.78 9.25 -13.77
C GLY A 347 6.69 9.05 -12.55
N MET A 348 7.97 8.67 -12.70
CA MET A 348 8.88 8.52 -11.56
C MET A 348 9.18 9.85 -10.85
N LYS A 349 9.01 10.99 -11.52
CA LYS A 349 9.08 12.32 -10.89
C LYS A 349 8.06 12.52 -9.75
N LEU A 350 6.95 11.78 -9.77
CA LEU A 350 5.98 11.77 -8.66
C LEU A 350 6.57 11.08 -7.41
N PHE A 351 7.51 10.16 -7.58
CA PHE A 351 8.20 9.43 -6.53
C PHE A 351 9.54 10.10 -6.15
N ARG A 352 9.56 11.44 -6.02
CA ARG A 352 10.74 12.14 -5.47
C ARG A 352 11.07 11.70 -4.03
N ASP A 353 10.04 11.33 -3.29
CA ASP A 353 10.13 10.75 -1.96
C ASP A 353 10.09 9.22 -2.11
N PRO A 354 11.23 8.53 -1.94
CA PRO A 354 11.31 7.09 -2.14
C PRO A 354 10.57 6.31 -1.03
N THR A 355 10.24 6.93 0.11
CA THR A 355 9.61 6.20 1.23
C THR A 355 8.26 5.60 0.85
N LYS A 356 7.59 6.10 -0.20
CA LYS A 356 6.33 5.54 -0.69
C LYS A 356 6.45 4.08 -1.15
N PHE A 357 7.64 3.62 -1.52
CA PHE A 357 7.88 2.22 -1.89
C PHE A 357 7.86 1.26 -0.69
N TYR A 358 7.92 1.74 0.56
CA TYR A 358 7.69 0.90 1.75
C TYR A 358 6.31 0.22 1.71
N PHE A 359 5.32 0.82 1.03
CA PHE A 359 4.03 0.20 0.77
C PHE A 359 4.15 -1.21 0.17
N LEU A 360 5.04 -1.38 -0.83
CA LEU A 360 5.25 -2.66 -1.50
C LEU A 360 5.84 -3.71 -0.56
N VAL A 361 6.75 -3.30 0.33
CA VAL A 361 7.36 -4.17 1.35
C VAL A 361 6.31 -4.57 2.38
N ALA A 362 5.56 -3.61 2.91
CA ALA A 362 4.52 -3.84 3.91
C ALA A 362 3.42 -4.79 3.40
N LEU A 363 2.91 -4.54 2.19
CA LEU A 363 1.92 -5.39 1.55
C LEU A 363 2.45 -6.82 1.38
N SER A 364 3.68 -6.96 0.90
CA SER A 364 4.28 -8.27 0.67
C SER A 364 4.52 -9.04 1.97
N TYR A 365 5.08 -8.38 2.99
CA TYR A 365 5.40 -9.02 4.27
C TYR A 365 4.14 -9.44 5.01
N SER A 366 3.05 -8.67 4.89
CA SER A 366 1.76 -9.06 5.47
C SER A 366 1.21 -10.37 4.89
N ILE A 367 1.61 -10.77 3.68
CA ILE A 367 1.17 -12.04 3.05
C ILE A 367 2.20 -13.15 3.25
N LEU A 368 3.49 -12.85 3.08
CA LEU A 368 4.55 -13.85 3.10
C LEU A 368 4.83 -14.37 4.52
N ILE A 369 4.90 -13.49 5.52
CA ILE A 369 5.23 -13.90 6.90
C ILE A 369 4.19 -14.90 7.45
N PRO A 370 2.87 -14.65 7.33
CA PRO A 370 1.88 -15.63 7.80
C PRO A 370 1.96 -16.97 7.06
N HIS A 371 2.27 -16.96 5.76
CA HIS A 371 2.49 -18.19 5.00
C HIS A 371 3.67 -18.99 5.54
N SER A 372 4.82 -18.34 5.72
CA SER A 372 6.03 -18.94 6.25
C SER A 372 5.82 -19.54 7.63
N LEU A 373 5.21 -18.78 8.54
CA LEU A 373 4.92 -19.24 9.90
C LEU A 373 3.99 -20.45 9.91
N ALA A 374 2.96 -20.45 9.05
CA ALA A 374 2.07 -21.60 8.92
C ALA A 374 2.81 -22.85 8.41
N LYS A 375 3.74 -22.69 7.47
CA LYS A 375 4.53 -23.81 6.93
C LYS A 375 5.56 -24.34 7.92
N ILE A 376 6.24 -23.45 8.63
CA ILE A 376 7.13 -23.79 9.75
C ILE A 376 6.34 -24.56 10.82
N TYR A 377 5.17 -24.06 11.22
CA TYR A 377 4.31 -24.73 12.19
C TYR A 377 3.90 -26.14 11.72
N GLN A 378 3.48 -26.28 10.46
CA GLN A 378 3.15 -27.60 9.88
C GLN A 378 4.35 -28.56 9.91
N LEU A 379 5.56 -28.05 9.66
CA LEU A 379 6.79 -28.85 9.61
C LEU A 379 7.18 -29.41 10.98
N PHE A 380 7.02 -28.62 12.05
CA PHE A 380 7.44 -29.00 13.40
C PHE A 380 6.33 -29.68 14.21
N PHE A 381 5.10 -29.15 14.20
CA PHE A 381 4.07 -29.58 15.15
C PHE A 381 3.04 -30.56 14.59
N THR A 382 2.85 -30.64 13.27
CA THR A 382 1.90 -31.60 12.69
C THR A 382 2.52 -32.99 12.49
N LYS A 383 3.85 -33.09 12.48
CA LYS A 383 4.56 -34.39 12.38
C LYS A 383 4.43 -35.24 13.66
N GLU A 384 4.23 -34.64 14.82
CA GLU A 384 4.10 -35.38 16.09
C GLU A 384 2.73 -36.05 16.27
N LEU A 385 1.66 -35.45 15.75
CA LEU A 385 0.29 -35.98 15.83
C LEU A 385 0.03 -37.23 14.97
N ILE A 386 0.95 -37.59 14.06
CA ILE A 386 0.85 -38.80 13.20
C ILE A 386 1.73 -39.94 13.75
N LYS A 387 2.57 -39.66 14.77
CA LYS A 387 3.43 -40.66 15.41
C LYS A 387 2.84 -41.25 16.70
N LYS A 388 1.72 -40.72 17.19
CA LYS A 388 0.85 -41.37 18.16
C LYS A 388 -0.36 -41.91 17.41
#